data_AF-A0ABD0NWG9-F1
#
_entry.id   AF-A0ABD0NWG9-F1
#
_cell.length_a   1.000
_cell.length_b   1.000
_cell.length_c   1.000
_cell.angle_alpha   90.00
_cell.angle_beta   90.00
_cell.angle_gamma   90.00
#
_symmetry.space_group_name_H-M   'P 1'
#
loop_
_entity.id
_entity.type
_entity.pdbx_description
1 polymer ?
#
loop_
_entity_poly.entity_id
_entity_poly.type
_entity_poly.pdbx_seq_one_letter_code
_entity_poly.pdbx_strand_id
1 'polypeptide(L)' 'MDVKGMVIEVNGLLDIYPTDKMIDKLTMHFLKPSNYGGEVLIVIYPTSKKGQAYVVFESEE' A
#
# COMPACT_ATOMS: atom_id res chain seq x y z
N MET A 1 -20.16 -11.52 2.41
CA MET A 1 -19.07 -11.31 3.37
C MET A 1 -18.48 -9.97 3.01
N ASP A 2 -18.86 -8.93 3.73
CA ASP A 2 -18.20 -7.62 3.61
C ASP A 2 -16.81 -7.77 4.24
N VAL A 3 -15.79 -7.92 3.40
CA VAL A 3 -14.41 -7.79 3.85
C VAL A 3 -14.21 -6.35 4.28
N LYS A 4 -14.20 -6.13 5.59
CA LYS A 4 -13.76 -4.87 6.16
C LYS A 4 -12.25 -4.81 5.90
N GLY A 5 -11.80 -3.73 5.28
CA GLY A 5 -10.38 -3.52 4.98
C GLY A 5 -9.93 -2.20 5.59
N MET A 6 -8.73 -2.17 6.16
CA MET A 6 -8.13 -0.91 6.58
C MET A 6 -7.37 -0.32 5.39
N VAL A 7 -7.72 0.92 5.01
CA VAL A 7 -7.04 1.63 3.93
C VAL A 7 -6.18 2.74 4.50
N ILE A 8 -4.90 2.77 4.13
CA ILE A 8 -4.01 3.89 4.42
C ILE A 8 -3.65 4.64 3.14
N GLU A 9 -3.46 5.95 3.28
CA GLU A 9 -2.96 6.82 2.23
C GLU A 9 -1.47 7.08 2.44
N VAL A 10 -0.67 6.80 1.41
CA VAL A 10 0.77 7.07 1.39
C VAL A 10 1.01 8.25 0.47
N ASN A 11 1.66 9.29 0.98
CA ASN A 11 2.00 10.50 0.23
C ASN A 11 3.52 10.71 0.19
N GLY A 12 3.99 11.53 -0.77
CA GLY A 12 5.41 11.91 -0.89
C GLY A 12 6.28 10.86 -1.58
N LEU A 13 5.69 9.93 -2.33
CA LEU A 13 6.45 8.94 -3.10
C LEU A 13 7.21 9.61 -4.24
N LEU A 14 8.50 9.27 -4.36
CA LEU A 14 9.32 9.68 -5.47
C LEU A 14 9.01 8.81 -6.70
N ASP A 15 8.64 9.46 -7.80
CA ASP A 15 8.32 8.82 -9.09
C ASP A 15 9.61 8.46 -9.86
N ILE A 16 10.51 7.73 -9.19
CA ILE A 16 11.84 7.35 -9.69
C ILE A 16 11.93 5.86 -10.03
N TYR A 17 10.88 5.09 -9.71
CA TYR A 17 10.79 3.66 -9.97
C TYR A 17 9.67 3.38 -10.96
N PRO A 18 9.82 2.35 -11.81
CA PRO A 18 8.69 1.79 -12.54
C PRO A 18 7.53 1.41 -11.61
N THR A 19 6.30 1.50 -12.10
CA THR A 19 5.08 1.28 -11.33
C THR A 19 5.07 -0.05 -10.58
N ASP A 20 5.43 -1.15 -11.25
CA ASP A 20 5.55 -2.48 -10.68
C ASP A 20 6.55 -2.50 -9.52
N LYS A 21 7.70 -1.85 -9.68
CA LYS A 21 8.72 -1.76 -8.62
C LYS A 21 8.28 -0.92 -7.44
N MET A 22 7.47 0.11 -7.65
CA MET A 22 6.91 0.87 -6.54
C MET A 22 5.89 0.05 -5.77
N ILE A 23 5.01 -0.68 -6.47
CA ILE A 23 4.04 -1.60 -5.86
C ILE A 23 4.75 -2.67 -5.04
N ASP A 24 5.76 -3.35 -5.59
CA ASP A 24 6.54 -4.38 -4.90
C ASP A 24 7.17 -3.82 -3.61
N LYS A 25 7.75 -2.63 -3.68
CA LYS A 25 8.41 -1.98 -2.53
C LYS A 25 7.41 -1.62 -1.44
N LEU A 26 6.27 -1.03 -1.79
CA LEU A 26 5.23 -0.69 -0.82
C LEU A 26 4.68 -1.97 -0.18
N THR A 27 4.40 -2.99 -0.98
CA THR A 27 3.95 -4.30 -0.49
C THR A 27 4.94 -4.89 0.50
N MET A 28 6.22 -5.01 0.14
CA MET A 28 7.25 -5.55 1.03
C MET A 28 7.49 -4.68 2.28
N HIS A 29 7.32 -3.36 2.18
CA HIS A 29 7.42 -2.47 3.33
C HIS A 29 6.29 -2.70 4.33
N PHE A 30 5.05 -2.76 3.83
CA PHE A 30 3.85 -2.88 4.65
C PHE A 30 3.48 -4.31 5.03
N LEU A 31 4.12 -5.34 4.46
CA LEU A 31 4.06 -6.71 4.99
C LEU A 31 4.87 -6.89 6.29
N LYS A 32 5.75 -5.94 6.65
CA LYS A 32 6.59 -6.05 7.85
C LYS A 32 5.85 -5.47 9.07
N PRO A 33 5.59 -6.27 10.13
CA PRO A 33 4.99 -5.76 11.37
C PRO A 33 5.82 -4.65 12.04
N SER A 34 7.14 -4.66 11.86
CA SER A 34 8.04 -3.61 12.38
C SER A 34 7.80 -2.22 11.76
N ASN A 35 7.12 -2.17 10.62
CA ASN A 35 6.72 -0.93 9.95
C ASN A 35 5.25 -0.59 10.24
N TYR A 36 4.67 -1.16 11.32
CA TYR A 36 3.24 -1.06 11.63
C TYR A 36 2.36 -1.59 10.49
N GLY A 37 2.91 -2.55 9.75
CA GLY A 37 2.27 -3.23 8.64
C GLY A 37 1.52 -4.49 9.07
N GLY A 38 0.94 -5.19 8.10
CA GLY A 38 0.15 -6.39 8.27
C GLY A 38 -0.08 -7.10 6.94
N GLU A 39 -1.09 -7.95 6.85
CA GLU A 39 -1.46 -8.61 5.60
C GLU A 39 -1.97 -7.58 4.58
N VAL A 40 -1.21 -7.40 3.50
CA VAL A 40 -1.52 -6.44 2.43
C VAL A 40 -2.37 -7.15 1.38
N LEU A 41 -3.61 -6.70 1.19
CA LEU A 41 -4.50 -7.21 0.16
C LEU A 41 -4.21 -6.60 -1.21
N ILE A 42 -4.00 -5.28 -1.26
CA ILE A 42 -3.73 -4.56 -2.51
C ILE A 42 -3.00 -3.24 -2.27
N VAL A 43 -2.10 -2.90 -3.20
CA VAL A 43 -1.51 -1.57 -3.34
C VAL A 43 -2.03 -0.93 -4.62
N ILE A 44 -2.60 0.26 -4.51
CA ILE A 44 -3.10 1.05 -5.63
C ILE A 44 -2.09 2.15 -5.93
N TYR A 45 -1.34 1.97 -7.01
CA TYR A 45 -0.36 2.92 -7.52
C TYR A 45 -0.15 2.72 -9.04
N PRO A 46 0.00 3.78 -9.85
CA PRO A 46 -0.18 5.18 -9.49
C PRO A 46 -1.64 5.52 -9.24
N THR A 47 -1.90 6.64 -8.56
CA THR A 47 -3.24 7.22 -8.45
C THR A 47 -3.37 8.45 -9.35
N SER A 48 -4.52 9.12 -9.33
CA SER A 48 -4.72 10.40 -10.03
C SER A 48 -3.82 11.53 -9.49
N LYS A 49 -3.27 11.40 -8.28
CA LYS A 49 -2.35 12.36 -7.66
C LYS A 49 -0.92 11.80 -7.68
N LYS A 50 0.01 12.55 -8.28
CA LYS A 50 1.43 12.17 -8.28
C LYS A 50 1.98 12.04 -6.85
N GLY A 51 2.79 11.00 -6.65
CA GLY A 51 3.41 10.72 -5.35
C GLY A 51 2.45 10.17 -4.29
N GLN A 52 1.25 9.73 -4.68
CA GLN A 52 0.27 9.10 -3.79
C GLN A 52 0.08 7.62 -4.13
N ALA A 53 -0.13 6.80 -3.10
CA ALA A 53 -0.59 5.42 -3.20
C ALA A 53 -1.62 5.12 -2.10
N TYR A 54 -2.44 4.10 -2.32
CA TYR A 54 -3.27 3.52 -1.27
C TYR A 54 -2.83 2.09 -0.98
N VAL A 55 -2.77 1.73 0.30
CA VAL A 55 -2.47 0.36 0.73
C VAL A 55 -3.67 -0.14 1.52
N VAL A 56 -4.18 -1.29 1.12
CA VAL A 56 -5.33 -1.94 1.76
C VAL A 56 -4.82 -3.16 2.51
N PHE A 57 -5.11 -3.19 3.80
CA PHE A 57 -4.82 -4.32 4.67
C PHE A 57 -6.07 -5.16 4.90
N GLU A 58 -5.86 -6.46 5.13
CA GLU A 58 -6.89 -7.30 5.72
C GLU A 58 -7.16 -6.82 7.16
N SER A 59 -8.42 -6.58 7.50
CA SER A 59 -8.75 -6.31 8.91
C SER A 59 -8.91 -7.63 9.64
N GLU A 60 -8.29 -7.76 10.81
CA GLU A 60 -8.63 -8.83 11.74
C GLU A 60 -10.09 -8.62 12.19
N GLU A 61 -10.90 -9.68 12.10
CA GLU A 61 -12.32 -9.71 12.48
C GLU A 61 -12.52 -9.65 14.01
#